data_AF-A0A5C6Y7I7-F1
#
_entry.id   AF-A0A5C6Y7I7-F1
#
_cell.length_a   1.000
_cell.length_b   1.000
_cell.length_c   1.000
_cell.angle_alpha   90.00
_cell.angle_beta   90.00
_cell.angle_gamma   90.00
#
_symmetry.space_group_name_H-M   'P 1'
#
loop_
_entity.id
_entity.type
_entity.pdbx_description
1 polymer ?
#
loop_
_entity_poly.entity_id
_entity_poly.type
_entity_poly.pdbx_seq_one_letter_code
_entity_poly.pdbx_strand_id
1 'polypeptide(L)'
;MMDPITYILTTNGVLFLISVIFWKFPPKSINRLYGYRTPKAMLNQQIWDFANTTFNQSFLMYSGFSFLGGLFLAAFSAKELSWEPMVLVMLSLVVSIIKTERALNDNFTEEGKKKK
;
A
#
# COMPACT_ATOMS: atom_id res chain seq x y z
N MET A 1 -9.33 24.77 -12.46
CA MET A 1 -9.07 23.32 -12.30
C MET A 1 -7.59 23.15 -12.06
N MET A 2 -7.17 22.17 -11.25
CA MET A 2 -5.76 21.83 -11.13
C MET A 2 -5.31 21.15 -12.42
N ASP A 3 -4.10 21.45 -12.87
CA ASP A 3 -3.47 20.78 -14.00
C ASP A 3 -3.43 19.24 -13.78
N PRO A 4 -3.75 18.41 -14.79
CA PRO A 4 -3.80 16.95 -14.65
C PRO A 4 -2.52 16.34 -14.08
N ILE A 5 -1.35 16.80 -14.52
CA ILE A 5 -0.06 16.29 -14.03
C ILE A 5 0.10 16.64 -12.55
N THR A 6 -0.21 17.88 -12.17
CA THR A 6 -0.18 18.35 -10.79
C THR A 6 -1.11 17.53 -9.88
N TYR A 7 -2.31 17.18 -10.37
CA TYR A 7 -3.24 16.34 -9.62
C TYR A 7 -2.69 14.92 -9.39
N ILE A 8 -2.11 14.28 -10.41
CA ILE A 8 -1.48 12.96 -10.28
C ILE A 8 -0.28 13.00 -9.33
N LEU A 9 0.58 14.01 -9.43
CA LEU A 9 1.77 14.14 -8.58
C LEU A 9 1.39 14.29 -7.10
N THR A 10 0.40 15.13 -6.80
CA THR A 10 -0.02 15.42 -5.42
C THR A 10 -0.84 14.31 -4.77
N THR A 11 -1.40 13.38 -5.56
CA THR A 11 -2.16 12.23 -5.05
C THR A 11 -1.39 10.92 -5.18
N ASN A 12 -1.27 10.41 -6.40
CA ASN A 12 -0.67 9.12 -6.71
C ASN A 12 0.85 9.16 -6.48
N GLY A 13 1.50 10.27 -6.85
CA GLY A 13 2.92 10.49 -6.61
C GLY A 13 3.27 10.54 -5.12
N VAL A 14 2.48 11.25 -4.32
CA VAL A 14 2.64 11.28 -2.85
C VAL A 14 2.42 9.90 -2.25
N LEU A 15 1.40 9.16 -2.68
CA LEU A 15 1.16 7.80 -2.20
C LEU A 15 2.34 6.87 -2.51
N PHE A 16 2.88 6.94 -3.74
CA PHE A 16 4.05 6.19 -4.14
C PHE A 16 5.31 6.59 -3.35
N LEU A 17 5.49 7.88 -3.07
CA LEU A 17 6.59 8.33 -2.22
C LEU A 17 6.48 7.75 -0.80
N ILE A 18 5.28 7.74 -0.22
CA ILE A 18 5.04 7.14 1.11
C ILE A 18 5.35 5.64 1.08
N SER A 19 4.96 4.92 0.03
CA SER A 19 5.25 3.48 -0.07
C SER A 19 6.75 3.19 -0.18
N VAL A 20 7.52 4.03 -0.89
CA VAL A 20 8.98 3.96 -0.93
C VAL A 20 9.59 4.17 0.46
N ILE A 21 9.10 5.14 1.23
CA ILE A 21 9.56 5.40 2.61
C ILE A 21 9.29 4.17 3.49
N PHE A 22 8.08 3.61 3.42
CA PHE A 22 7.70 2.44 4.21
C PHE A 22 8.55 1.21 3.85
N TRP A 23 8.81 0.99 2.56
CA TRP A 23 9.66 -0.09 2.09
C TRP A 23 11.13 0.10 2.49
N LYS A 24 11.65 1.33 2.44
CA LYS A 24 13.04 1.62 2.76
C LYS A 24 13.31 1.64 4.27
N PHE A 25 12.34 2.09 5.06
CA PHE A 25 12.45 2.27 6.50
C PHE A 25 11.33 1.52 7.25
N PRO A 26 11.19 0.20 7.09
CA PRO A 26 10.10 -0.54 7.71
C PRO A 26 10.18 -0.47 9.25
N PRO A 27 9.04 -0.59 9.95
CA PRO A 27 9.03 -0.60 11.41
C PRO A 27 9.74 -1.84 11.96
N LYS A 28 10.74 -1.65 12.81
CA LYS A 28 11.59 -2.73 13.36
C LYS A 28 10.99 -3.46 14.55
N SER A 29 9.98 -2.88 15.20
CA SER A 29 9.32 -3.44 16.38
C SER A 29 7.83 -3.09 16.33
N ILE A 30 7.02 -3.88 17.03
CA ILE A 30 5.59 -3.60 17.18
C ILE A 30 5.40 -2.16 17.67
N ASN A 31 4.69 -1.36 16.88
CA ASN A 31 4.50 0.07 17.13
C ASN A 31 3.04 0.44 16.91
N ARG A 32 2.47 1.25 17.82
CA ARG A 32 1.06 1.66 17.75
C ARG A 32 0.80 2.80 16.75
N LEU A 33 1.82 3.46 16.22
CA LEU A 33 1.71 4.61 15.31
C LEU A 33 2.23 4.30 13.90
N TYR A 34 3.24 3.43 13.77
CA TYR A 34 3.92 3.17 12.49
C TYR A 34 3.85 1.69 12.09
N GLY A 35 3.53 1.42 10.82
CA GLY A 35 3.41 0.08 10.26
C GLY A 35 1.99 -0.40 9.96
N TYR A 36 1.93 -1.62 9.43
CA TYR A 36 0.70 -2.40 9.22
C TYR A 36 0.25 -3.03 10.55
N ARG A 37 -0.85 -2.51 11.10
CA ARG A 37 -1.22 -2.65 12.52
C ARG A 37 -2.57 -3.36 12.73
N THR A 38 -2.90 -4.36 11.90
CA THR A 38 -4.09 -5.17 12.17
C THR A 38 -3.88 -5.99 13.45
N PRO A 39 -4.96 -6.36 14.19
CA PRO A 39 -4.82 -7.09 15.45
C PRO A 39 -3.94 -8.34 15.32
N LYS A 40 -4.10 -9.08 14.22
CA LYS A 40 -3.28 -10.27 13.90
C LYS A 40 -1.82 -9.91 13.66
N ALA A 41 -1.54 -8.84 12.91
CA ALA A 41 -0.18 -8.37 12.63
C ALA A 41 0.60 -8.00 13.91
N MET A 42 -0.10 -7.61 14.97
CA MET A 42 0.50 -7.13 16.23
C MET A 42 0.66 -8.21 17.31
N LEU A 43 0.28 -9.47 17.05
CA LEU A 43 0.30 -10.53 18.06
C LEU A 43 1.70 -10.84 18.60
N ASN A 44 2.70 -10.88 17.72
CA ASN A 44 4.10 -11.10 18.08
C ASN A 44 5.05 -10.55 17.00
N GLN A 45 6.34 -10.49 17.31
CA GLN A 45 7.34 -9.89 16.44
C GLN A 45 7.48 -10.62 15.09
N GLN A 46 7.36 -11.96 15.08
CA GLN A 46 7.46 -12.75 13.85
C GLN A 46 6.34 -12.38 12.85
N ILE A 47 5.11 -12.25 13.36
CA ILE A 47 3.97 -11.87 12.52
C ILE A 47 4.09 -10.40 12.10
N TRP A 48 4.55 -9.53 12.99
CA TRP A 48 4.79 -8.12 12.70
C TRP A 48 5.76 -7.93 11.53
N ASP A 49 6.89 -8.61 11.58
CA ASP A 49 7.93 -8.54 10.54
C ASP A 49 7.40 -9.07 9.20
N PHE A 50 6.67 -10.19 9.24
CA PHE A 50 6.04 -10.77 8.06
C PHE A 50 4.98 -9.85 7.44
N ALA A 51 4.08 -9.31 8.27
CA ALA A 51 2.97 -8.46 7.83
C ALA A 51 3.50 -7.18 7.19
N ASN A 52 4.44 -6.49 7.85
CA ASN A 52 5.01 -5.25 7.35
C ASN A 52 5.85 -5.47 6.10
N THR A 53 6.60 -6.56 6.01
CA THR A 53 7.34 -6.91 4.79
C THR A 53 6.38 -7.15 3.61
N THR A 54 5.33 -7.95 3.84
CA THR A 54 4.33 -8.29 2.81
C THR A 54 3.54 -7.07 2.35
N PHE A 55 3.09 -6.24 3.31
CA PHE A 55 2.37 -5.01 3.03
C PHE A 55 3.24 -4.02 2.28
N ASN A 56 4.46 -3.75 2.75
CA ASN A 56 5.34 -2.75 2.12
C ASN A 56 5.73 -3.14 0.70
N GLN A 57 5.96 -4.43 0.43
CA GLN A 57 6.22 -4.92 -0.92
C GLN A 57 5.00 -4.73 -1.84
N SER A 58 3.81 -5.12 -1.38
CA SER A 58 2.58 -4.95 -2.15
C SER A 58 2.29 -3.47 -2.38
N PHE A 59 2.36 -2.67 -1.31
CA PHE A 59 2.08 -1.24 -1.34
C PHE A 59 3.02 -0.51 -2.29
N LEU A 60 4.32 -0.80 -2.27
CA LEU A 60 5.30 -0.24 -3.22
C LEU A 60 4.92 -0.56 -4.66
N MET A 61 4.64 -1.83 -4.95
CA MET A 61 4.31 -2.28 -6.32
C MET A 61 3.01 -1.65 -6.83
N TYR A 62 1.93 -1.70 -6.06
CA TYR A 62 0.62 -1.22 -6.51
C TYR A 62 0.49 0.30 -6.50
N SER A 63 1.16 1.01 -5.59
CA SER A 63 1.24 2.47 -5.66
C SER A 63 2.10 2.93 -6.85
N GLY A 64 3.14 2.17 -7.22
CA GLY A 64 3.90 2.41 -8.45
C GLY A 64 3.04 2.25 -9.70
N PHE A 65 2.24 1.17 -9.80
CA PHE A 65 1.28 1.01 -10.89
C PHE A 65 0.21 2.10 -10.90
N SER A 66 -0.28 2.50 -9.72
CA SER A 66 -1.23 3.60 -9.56
C SER A 66 -0.65 4.91 -10.11
N PHE A 67 0.59 5.23 -9.75
CA PHE A 67 1.28 6.43 -10.23
C PHE A 67 1.53 6.41 -11.74
N LEU A 68 2.07 5.31 -12.28
CA LEU A 68 2.30 5.18 -13.72
C LEU A 68 0.99 5.20 -14.51
N GLY A 69 -0.06 4.55 -14.01
CA GLY A 69 -1.40 4.59 -14.59
C GLY A 69 -2.01 5.99 -14.56
N GLY A 70 -1.82 6.72 -13.47
CA GLY A 70 -2.23 8.13 -13.35
C GLY A 70 -1.53 9.03 -14.37
N LEU A 71 -0.21 8.90 -14.52
CA LEU A 71 0.55 9.65 -15.52
C LEU A 71 0.11 9.31 -16.95
N PHE A 72 -0.17 8.04 -17.21
CA PHE A 72 -0.72 7.60 -18.50
C PHE A 72 -2.08 8.26 -18.77
N LEU A 73 -2.99 8.27 -17.78
CA LEU A 73 -4.28 8.94 -17.92
C LEU A 73 -4.11 10.46 -18.17
N ALA A 74 -3.20 11.12 -17.46
CA ALA A 74 -2.94 12.54 -17.67
C ALA A 74 -2.36 12.87 -19.06
N ALA A 75 -1.56 11.97 -19.63
CA ALA A 75 -0.94 12.17 -20.93
C ALA A 75 -1.89 11.93 -22.13
N PHE A 76 -2.86 11.02 -21.98
CA PHE A 76 -3.70 10.57 -23.10
C PHE A 76 -5.19 10.91 -22.96
N SER A 77 -5.62 11.48 -21.84
CA SER A 77 -7.02 11.86 -21.67
C SER A 77 -7.33 13.15 -22.44
N ALA A 78 -8.30 13.07 -23.36
CA ALA A 78 -8.88 14.25 -24.02
C ALA A 78 -9.81 15.05 -23.08
N LYS A 79 -10.16 14.50 -21.93
CA LYS A 79 -11.05 15.10 -20.92
C LYS A 79 -10.28 15.40 -19.63
N GLU A 80 -10.69 16.46 -18.96
CA GLU A 80 -10.26 16.78 -17.59
C GLU A 80 -10.48 15.59 -16.65
N LEU A 81 -9.44 15.24 -15.89
CA LEU A 81 -9.48 14.18 -14.89
C LEU A 81 -10.25 14.65 -13.65
N SER A 82 -11.06 13.77 -13.09
CA SER A 82 -11.91 14.06 -11.94
C SER A 82 -11.69 13.03 -10.82
N TRP A 83 -12.41 11.92 -10.83
CA TRP A 83 -12.36 10.87 -9.80
C TRP A 83 -11.48 9.68 -10.21
N GLU A 84 -11.11 9.58 -11.49
CA GLU A 84 -10.40 8.43 -12.06
C GLU A 84 -9.05 8.14 -11.35
N PRO A 85 -8.19 9.14 -11.07
CA PRO A 85 -6.95 8.90 -10.32
C PRO A 85 -7.16 8.42 -8.89
N MET A 86 -8.28 8.78 -8.26
CA MET A 86 -8.61 8.35 -6.89
C MET A 86 -8.98 6.87 -6.85
N VAL A 87 -9.55 6.33 -7.93
CA VAL A 87 -9.81 4.89 -8.04
C VAL A 87 -8.52 4.11 -8.03
N LEU A 88 -7.49 4.57 -8.74
CA LEU A 88 -6.17 3.92 -8.76
C LEU A 88 -5.53 3.93 -7.37
N VAL A 89 -5.62 5.05 -6.64
CA VAL A 89 -5.18 5.16 -5.24
C VAL A 89 -5.92 4.15 -4.36
N MET A 90 -7.25 4.12 -4.42
CA MET A 90 -8.07 3.21 -3.60
C MET A 90 -7.77 1.74 -3.92
N LEU A 91 -7.70 1.37 -5.20
CA LEU A 91 -7.36 0.01 -5.62
C LEU A 91 -5.98 -0.40 -5.11
N SER A 92 -4.97 0.49 -5.16
CA SER A 92 -3.63 0.16 -4.68
C SER A 92 -3.61 -0.20 -3.20
N LEU A 93 -4.38 0.51 -2.37
CA LEU A 93 -4.49 0.26 -0.93
C LEU A 93 -5.28 -1.02 -0.65
N VAL A 94 -6.46 -1.17 -1.28
CA VAL A 94 -7.33 -2.33 -1.08
C VAL A 94 -6.61 -3.62 -1.47
N VAL A 95 -5.94 -3.65 -2.62
CA VAL A 95 -5.20 -4.84 -3.06
C VAL A 95 -4.04 -5.15 -2.10
N SER A 96 -3.33 -4.14 -1.61
CA SER A 96 -2.23 -4.32 -0.65
C SER A 96 -2.72 -4.89 0.69
N ILE A 97 -3.86 -4.42 1.19
CA ILE A 97 -4.51 -4.93 2.40
C ILE A 97 -4.96 -6.37 2.19
N ILE A 98 -5.73 -6.66 1.13
CA ILE A 98 -6.24 -8.01 0.85
C ILE A 98 -5.11 -9.02 0.73
N LYS A 99 -4.03 -8.68 0.02
CA LYS A 99 -2.87 -9.58 -0.12
C LYS A 99 -2.17 -9.81 1.21
N THR A 100 -2.05 -8.78 2.05
CA THR A 100 -1.42 -8.91 3.37
C THR A 100 -2.26 -9.77 4.31
N GLU A 101 -3.58 -9.53 4.39
CA GLU A 101 -4.47 -10.31 5.24
C GLU A 101 -4.58 -11.77 4.78
N ARG A 102 -4.63 -12.01 3.46
CA ARG A 102 -4.58 -13.38 2.93
C ARG A 102 -3.28 -14.08 3.31
N ALA A 103 -2.13 -13.44 3.06
CA ALA A 103 -0.83 -14.00 3.41
C ALA A 103 -0.71 -14.28 4.92
N LEU A 104 -1.24 -13.39 5.77
CA LEU A 104 -1.31 -13.60 7.22
C LEU A 104 -2.17 -14.82 7.58
N ASN A 105 -3.33 -14.97 6.96
CA ASN A 105 -4.22 -16.10 7.19
C ASN A 105 -3.67 -17.41 6.66
N ASP A 106 -2.90 -17.39 5.58
CA ASP A 106 -2.28 -18.58 5.01
C ASP A 106 -1.09 -19.07 5.85
N ASN A 107 -0.37 -18.15 6.51
CA ASN A 107 0.87 -18.46 7.23
C ASN A 107 0.72 -18.56 8.75
N PHE A 108 -0.33 -18.00 9.36
CA PHE A 108 -0.49 -17.93 10.82
C PHE A 108 -1.89 -18.29 11.30
N THR A 109 -1.96 -18.99 12.43
CA THR A 109 -3.21 -19.25 13.16
C THR A 109 -3.70 -18.00 13.89
N GLU A 110 -4.96 -18.03 14.36
CA GLU A 110 -5.53 -16.94 15.17
C GLU A 110 -4.81 -16.73 16.51
N GLU A 111 -4.19 -17.79 17.06
CA GLU A 111 -3.36 -17.72 18.25
C GLU A 111 -1.94 -17.17 17.99
N GLY A 112 -1.61 -16.89 16.73
CA GLY A 112 -0.29 -16.38 16.33
C GLY A 112 0.80 -17.44 16.17
N LYS A 113 0.43 -18.72 16.01
CA LYS A 113 1.36 -19.81 15.68
C LYS A 113 1.54 -19.90 14.18
N LYS A 114 2.77 -20.14 13.70
CA LYS A 114 3.04 -20.37 12.27
C LYS A 114 2.37 -21.67 11.82
N LYS A 115 1.64 -21.63 10.70
CA LYS A 115 1.10 -22.80 10.02
C LYS A 115 2.27 -23.52 9.32
N LYS A 116 2.37 -24.83 9.53
CA LYS A 116 3.39 -25.66 8.85
C LYS A 116 3.07 -25.79 7.37
#